data_AF-A0AAY5F0V7-F1
#
_entry.id   AF-A0AAY5F0V7-F1
#
_cell.length_a   1.000
_cell.length_b   1.000
_cell.length_c   1.000
_cell.angle_alpha   90.00
_cell.angle_beta   90.00
_cell.angle_gamma   90.00
#
_symmetry.space_group_name_H-M   'P 1'
#
loop_
_entity.id
_entity.type
_entity.pdbx_description
1 polymer ?
#
loop_
_entity_poly.entity_id
_entity_poly.type
_entity_poly.pdbx_seq_one_letter_code
_entity_poly.pdbx_strand_id
1 'polypeptide(L)'
;QRGSECITTLQRGSECITTLQRGSECITTLQRGSECSECITTLQRGSECITTLQRWSECITTLQRGSECITTLQRGSECITTLQRGSECITTLQRGSECITTLQRGSECITTLQRGSECITTLQRGSECITTLQRGSECITTLQRGSECITTLQRGSECITTLQRGSECM
;
A
#
# COMPACT_ATOMS: atom_id res chain seq x y z
N GLN A 1 -7.03 32.97 2.44
CA GLN A 1 -5.56 32.83 2.51
C GLN A 1 -5.20 31.54 3.22
N ARG A 2 -4.83 30.50 2.46
CA ARG A 2 -3.68 29.60 2.67
C ARG A 2 -3.73 28.62 1.49
N GLY A 3 -2.67 28.63 0.69
CA GLY A 3 -2.62 27.97 -0.60
C GLY A 3 -2.74 26.46 -0.46
N SER A 4 -3.61 25.86 -1.25
CA SER A 4 -3.60 24.41 -1.46
C SER A 4 -2.40 24.06 -2.34
N GLU A 5 -1.21 23.93 -1.75
CA GLU A 5 0.01 23.57 -2.49
C GLU A 5 0.03 22.06 -2.72
N CYS A 6 -0.31 21.63 -3.94
CA CYS A 6 -0.25 20.22 -4.32
C CYS A 6 0.77 20.02 -5.43
N ILE A 7 1.78 19.19 -5.18
CA ILE A 7 2.85 18.87 -6.13
C ILE A 7 2.56 17.52 -6.77
N THR A 8 2.62 17.46 -8.11
CA THR A 8 2.49 16.23 -8.88
C THR A 8 3.66 16.10 -9.81
N THR A 9 4.45 15.05 -9.64
CA THR A 9 5.46 14.66 -10.60
C THR A 9 5.02 13.35 -11.24
N LEU A 10 4.89 13.38 -12.57
CA LEU A 10 4.49 12.21 -13.34
C LEU A 10 5.51 11.98 -14.46
N GLN A 11 6.21 10.85 -14.40
CA GLN A 11 7.09 10.38 -15.46
C GLN A 11 6.42 9.15 -16.10
N ARG A 12 6.01 9.28 -17.37
CA ARG A 12 5.15 8.31 -18.07
C ARG A 12 5.94 7.43 -19.05
N GLY A 13 5.65 6.13 -19.03
CA GLY A 13 5.64 5.25 -20.22
C GLY A 13 4.24 5.23 -20.85
N SER A 14 4.01 4.40 -21.87
CA SER A 14 2.76 4.30 -22.67
C SER A 14 1.47 3.99 -21.88
N GLU A 15 0.31 4.26 -22.50
CA GLU A 15 -1.09 3.96 -22.14
C GLU A 15 -1.44 3.78 -20.64
N CYS A 16 -1.89 4.87 -19.99
CA CYS A 16 -2.21 4.83 -18.56
C CYS A 16 -3.29 5.83 -18.13
N ILE A 17 -4.21 5.38 -17.27
CA ILE A 17 -5.25 6.19 -16.65
C ILE A 17 -4.86 6.53 -15.21
N THR A 18 -5.00 7.79 -14.83
CA THR A 18 -4.77 8.26 -13.45
C THR A 18 -5.85 9.22 -13.04
N THR A 19 -6.59 8.86 -12.00
CA THR A 19 -7.58 9.71 -11.36
C THR A 19 -7.06 10.11 -9.98
N LEU A 20 -7.17 11.40 -9.67
CA LEU A 20 -6.59 11.97 -8.47
C LEU A 20 -7.52 13.04 -7.89
N GLN A 21 -8.03 12.76 -6.70
CA GLN A 21 -8.80 13.68 -5.88
C GLN A 21 -8.00 13.97 -4.59
N ARG A 22 -7.88 15.25 -4.24
CA ARG A 22 -6.96 15.72 -3.20
C ARG A 22 -7.64 16.64 -2.20
N GLY A 23 -7.23 16.50 -0.94
CA GLY A 23 -7.33 17.54 0.08
C GLY A 23 -6.18 18.55 -0.03
N SER A 24 -5.99 19.36 1.00
CA SER A 24 -4.90 20.35 1.05
C SER A 24 -3.52 19.68 1.20
N GLU A 25 -2.48 20.32 0.65
CA GLU A 25 -1.06 20.00 0.93
C GLU A 25 -0.67 18.54 0.61
N CYS A 26 -0.76 18.15 -0.67
CA CYS A 26 -0.48 16.78 -1.10
C CYS A 26 0.70 16.69 -2.07
N ILE A 27 1.63 15.76 -1.84
CA ILE A 27 2.72 15.44 -2.76
C ILE A 27 2.48 14.07 -3.40
N THR A 28 2.51 14.01 -4.73
CA THR A 28 2.44 12.77 -5.50
C THR A 28 3.64 12.67 -6.43
N THR A 29 4.40 11.60 -6.28
CA THR A 29 5.40 11.19 -7.27
C THR A 29 4.97 9.86 -7.85
N LEU A 30 4.80 9.83 -9.17
CA LEU A 30 4.50 8.63 -9.93
C LEU A 30 5.56 8.47 -11.01
N GLN A 31 6.39 7.45 -10.84
CA GLN A 31 7.41 7.07 -11.80
C GLN A 31 7.05 5.72 -12.40
N ARG A 32 7.13 5.64 -13.73
CA ARG A 32 6.79 4.43 -14.49
C ARG A 32 7.98 3.98 -15.32
N GLY A 33 8.22 2.68 -15.36
CA GLY A 33 9.20 2.04 -16.24
C GLY A 33 8.78 2.14 -17.71
N SER A 34 9.75 1.93 -18.60
CA SER A 34 9.58 1.97 -20.06
C SER A 34 8.65 0.89 -20.60
N GLU A 35 8.39 -0.18 -19.84
CA GLU A 35 7.57 -1.35 -20.24
C GLU A 35 6.17 -1.38 -19.61
N CYS A 36 5.70 -0.26 -19.03
CA CYS A 36 4.31 -0.17 -18.58
C CYS A 36 3.36 -0.13 -19.78
N SER A 37 2.73 -1.27 -20.10
CA SER A 37 1.68 -1.39 -21.13
C SER A 37 0.36 -0.78 -20.64
N GLU A 38 -0.14 -1.18 -19.46
CA GLU A 38 -1.44 -0.74 -18.95
C GLU A 38 -1.47 -0.48 -17.45
N CYS A 39 -1.66 0.78 -17.03
CA CYS A 39 -1.74 1.12 -15.61
C CYS A 39 -2.96 1.95 -15.25
N ILE A 40 -3.77 1.45 -14.31
CA ILE A 40 -4.83 2.22 -13.66
C ILE A 40 -4.37 2.62 -12.26
N THR A 41 -4.54 3.91 -11.95
CA THR A 41 -4.26 4.43 -10.61
C THR A 41 -5.36 5.38 -10.17
N THR A 42 -6.01 5.07 -9.05
CA THR A 42 -7.01 5.94 -8.42
C THR A 42 -6.53 6.33 -7.04
N LEU A 43 -6.45 7.63 -6.79
CA LEU A 43 -6.04 8.18 -5.51
C LEU A 43 -7.07 9.18 -5.02
N GLN A 44 -7.60 8.92 -3.83
CA GLN A 44 -8.39 9.85 -3.05
C GLN A 44 -7.66 10.13 -1.74
N ARG A 45 -7.43 11.40 -1.45
CA ARG A 45 -6.61 11.81 -0.30
C ARG A 45 -7.30 12.87 0.54
N GLY A 46 -7.15 12.73 1.86
CA GLY A 46 -7.28 13.81 2.81
C GLY A 46 -6.09 14.77 2.75
N SER A 47 -5.88 15.51 3.82
CA SER A 47 -4.83 16.54 3.92
C SER A 47 -3.45 15.92 4.20
N GLU A 48 -2.39 16.63 3.81
CA GLU A 48 -1.00 16.33 4.24
C GLU A 48 -0.52 14.91 3.87
N CYS A 49 -0.75 14.53 2.61
CA CYS A 49 -0.46 13.17 2.14
C CYS A 49 0.71 13.13 1.15
N ILE A 50 1.74 12.34 1.46
CA ILE A 50 2.86 12.02 0.56
C ILE A 50 2.68 10.62 -0.02
N THR A 51 2.68 10.51 -1.34
CA THR A 51 2.67 9.19 -2.02
C THR A 51 3.75 9.13 -3.07
N THR A 52 4.55 8.07 -2.99
CA THR A 52 5.48 7.67 -4.04
C THR A 52 5.05 6.32 -4.59
N LEU A 53 4.88 6.24 -5.89
CA LEU A 53 4.50 5.02 -6.59
C LEU A 53 5.47 4.80 -7.75
N GLN A 54 6.20 3.68 -7.70
CA GLN A 54 7.09 3.21 -8.75
C GLN A 54 6.57 1.89 -9.31
N ARG A 55 6.40 1.83 -10.63
CA ARG A 55 5.74 0.72 -11.32
C ARG A 55 6.50 0.37 -12.59
N TRP A 56 6.67 -0.91 -12.84
CA TRP A 56 7.46 -1.39 -13.98
C TRP A 56 6.60 -2.03 -15.09
N SER A 57 5.43 -2.58 -14.76
CA SER A 57 4.50 -3.20 -15.74
C SER A 57 3.03 -3.01 -15.34
N GLU A 58 2.13 -3.85 -15.86
CA GLU A 58 0.69 -3.78 -15.62
C GLU A 58 0.30 -3.77 -14.15
N CYS A 59 -0.53 -2.80 -13.75
CA CYS A 59 -1.10 -2.86 -12.41
C CYS A 59 -2.39 -2.05 -12.24
N ILE A 60 -3.08 -2.36 -11.15
CA ILE A 60 -4.20 -1.57 -10.64
C ILE A 60 -3.86 -1.15 -9.23
N THR A 61 -3.93 0.16 -8.96
CA THR A 61 -3.70 0.70 -7.62
C THR A 61 -4.84 1.62 -7.22
N THR A 62 -5.50 1.30 -6.11
CA THR A 62 -6.49 2.16 -5.48
C THR A 62 -5.98 2.55 -4.10
N LEU A 63 -5.85 3.85 -3.85
CA LEU A 63 -5.51 4.38 -2.53
C LEU A 63 -6.58 5.37 -2.07
N GLN A 64 -7.19 5.08 -0.93
CA GLN A 64 -8.00 6.02 -0.18
C GLN A 64 -7.31 6.31 1.15
N ARG A 65 -7.08 7.59 1.44
CA ARG A 65 -6.26 8.01 2.58
C ARG A 65 -6.96 9.09 3.38
N GLY A 66 -6.93 8.94 4.71
CA GLY A 66 -7.19 10.02 5.66
C GLY A 66 -6.06 11.04 5.68
N SER A 67 -5.97 11.80 6.77
CA SER A 67 -4.97 12.86 6.94
C SER A 67 -3.58 12.31 7.31
N GLU A 68 -2.52 13.06 7.00
CA GLU A 68 -1.16 12.82 7.53
C GLU A 68 -0.60 11.42 7.21
N CYS A 69 -0.72 11.02 5.95
CA CYS A 69 -0.30 9.69 5.54
C CYS A 69 0.96 9.73 4.67
N ILE A 70 1.89 8.79 4.88
CA ILE A 70 3.04 8.50 3.98
C ILE A 70 2.92 7.11 3.34
N THR A 71 2.98 7.03 2.00
CA THR A 71 2.88 5.77 1.26
C THR A 71 3.97 5.65 0.23
N THR A 72 4.69 4.54 0.30
CA THR A 72 5.64 4.13 -0.74
C THR A 72 5.21 2.78 -1.29
N LEU A 73 4.93 2.72 -2.58
CA LEU A 73 4.66 1.48 -3.31
C LEU A 73 5.70 1.29 -4.41
N GLN A 74 6.38 0.15 -4.36
CA GLN A 74 7.24 -0.35 -5.44
C GLN A 74 6.68 -1.68 -5.92
N ARG A 75 6.43 -1.78 -7.22
CA ARG A 75 5.71 -2.92 -7.80
C ARG A 75 6.41 -3.43 -9.04
N GLY A 76 6.71 -4.73 -9.06
CA GLY A 76 7.03 -5.49 -10.27
C GLY A 76 5.78 -5.75 -11.13
N SER A 77 5.83 -6.80 -11.94
CA SER A 77 4.83 -7.14 -12.94
C SER A 77 3.48 -7.56 -12.34
N GLU A 78 2.38 -7.23 -13.01
CA GLU A 78 1.01 -7.70 -12.75
C GLU A 78 0.58 -7.68 -11.28
N CYS A 79 0.22 -6.50 -10.77
CA CYS A 79 -0.19 -6.41 -9.38
C CYS A 79 -1.55 -5.69 -9.23
N ILE A 80 -2.34 -6.11 -8.24
CA ILE A 80 -3.51 -5.38 -7.73
C ILE A 80 -3.29 -4.98 -6.27
N THR A 81 -3.38 -3.67 -5.97
CA THR A 81 -3.26 -3.16 -4.60
C THR A 81 -4.43 -2.24 -4.27
N THR A 82 -5.09 -2.54 -3.17
CA THR A 82 -6.06 -1.66 -2.53
C THR A 82 -5.54 -1.27 -1.15
N LEU A 83 -5.38 0.03 -0.90
CA LEU A 83 -5.10 0.56 0.44
C LEU A 83 -6.20 1.53 0.87
N GLN A 84 -6.79 1.25 2.03
CA GLN A 84 -7.63 2.18 2.75
C GLN A 84 -6.99 2.49 4.11
N ARG A 85 -6.83 3.77 4.40
CA ARG A 85 -6.15 4.21 5.62
C ARG A 85 -6.91 5.30 6.35
N GLY A 86 -6.95 5.17 7.68
CA GLY A 86 -7.24 6.26 8.60
C GLY A 86 -6.09 7.28 8.67
N SER A 87 -6.04 8.04 9.76
CA SER A 87 -5.06 9.11 9.98
C SER A 87 -3.68 8.55 10.37
N GLU A 88 -2.62 9.36 10.16
CA GLU A 88 -1.29 9.12 10.72
C GLU A 88 -0.70 7.74 10.36
N CYS A 89 -0.78 7.42 9.08
CA CYS A 89 -0.42 6.09 8.57
C CYS A 89 0.84 6.12 7.72
N ILE A 90 1.81 5.25 8.05
CA ILE A 90 2.96 4.92 7.20
C ILE A 90 2.79 3.50 6.64
N THR A 91 2.89 3.32 5.32
CA THR A 91 3.09 1.98 4.74
C THR A 91 4.09 2.01 3.62
N THR A 92 4.95 1.01 3.66
CA THR A 92 5.87 0.65 2.60
C THR A 92 5.48 -0.72 2.07
N LEU A 93 5.26 -0.80 0.77
CA LEU A 93 4.90 -2.04 0.10
C LEU A 93 5.83 -2.26 -1.09
N GLN A 94 6.61 -3.34 -1.03
CA GLN A 94 7.47 -3.80 -2.11
C GLN A 94 6.98 -5.17 -2.58
N ARG A 95 6.78 -5.32 -3.89
CA ARG A 95 6.16 -6.51 -4.47
C ARG A 95 6.93 -6.99 -5.69
N GLY A 96 7.15 -8.30 -5.75
CA GLY A 96 7.50 -9.04 -6.96
C GLY A 96 6.28 -9.22 -7.88
N SER A 97 6.35 -10.22 -8.75
CA SER A 97 5.35 -10.48 -9.78
C SER A 97 4.03 -11.05 -9.23
N GLU A 98 2.92 -10.78 -9.89
CA GLU A 98 1.63 -11.46 -9.68
C GLU A 98 1.11 -11.43 -8.24
N CYS A 99 0.89 -10.23 -7.71
CA CYS A 99 0.48 -10.10 -6.33
C CYS A 99 -0.88 -9.38 -6.19
N ILE A 100 -1.73 -9.88 -5.27
CA ILE A 100 -2.94 -9.18 -4.77
C ILE A 100 -2.79 -8.78 -3.29
N THR A 101 -2.91 -7.48 -2.98
CA THR A 101 -2.78 -6.95 -1.60
C THR A 101 -3.98 -6.07 -1.30
N THR A 102 -4.65 -6.37 -0.20
CA THR A 102 -5.67 -5.50 0.41
C THR A 102 -5.21 -5.11 1.81
N LEU A 103 -5.11 -3.81 2.07
CA LEU A 103 -4.71 -3.24 3.36
C LEU A 103 -5.79 -2.27 3.83
N GLN A 104 -6.40 -2.57 4.98
CA GLN A 104 -7.30 -1.67 5.70
C GLN A 104 -6.72 -1.35 7.07
N ARG A 105 -6.53 -0.07 7.37
CA ARG A 105 -5.81 0.38 8.56
C ARG A 105 -6.59 1.47 9.28
N GLY A 106 -6.66 1.35 10.60
CA GLY A 106 -7.07 2.42 11.52
C GLY A 106 -6.00 3.51 11.66
N SER A 107 -6.09 4.29 12.74
CA SER A 107 -5.18 5.41 13.03
C SER A 107 -3.81 4.94 13.52
N GLU A 108 -2.78 5.77 13.34
CA GLU A 108 -1.45 5.59 13.98
C GLU A 108 -0.80 4.23 13.67
N CYS A 109 -0.58 3.99 12.38
CA CYS A 109 -0.26 2.65 11.92
C CYS A 109 1.04 2.67 11.09
N ILE A 110 2.00 1.78 11.42
CA ILE A 110 3.20 1.48 10.60
C ILE A 110 3.14 0.05 10.03
N THR A 111 3.31 -0.09 8.71
CA THR A 111 3.25 -1.39 8.03
C THR A 111 4.33 -1.47 6.96
N THR A 112 5.11 -2.54 7.00
CA THR A 112 6.08 -2.89 5.97
C THR A 112 5.72 -4.26 5.43
N LEU A 113 5.53 -4.35 4.12
CA LEU A 113 5.19 -5.59 3.45
C LEU A 113 6.14 -5.79 2.26
N GLN A 114 6.91 -6.87 2.31
CA GLN A 114 7.78 -7.31 1.22
C GLN A 114 7.33 -8.69 0.74
N ARG A 115 7.13 -8.83 -0.57
CA ARG A 115 6.55 -10.04 -1.16
C ARG A 115 7.33 -10.50 -2.38
N GLY A 116 7.55 -11.81 -2.45
CA GLY A 116 7.95 -12.53 -3.66
C GLY A 116 6.79 -12.71 -4.64
N SER A 117 6.92 -13.68 -5.54
CA SER A 117 5.96 -13.93 -6.63
C SER A 117 4.66 -14.59 -6.14
N GLU A 118 3.56 -14.37 -6.85
CA GLU A 118 2.30 -15.14 -6.69
C GLU A 118 1.73 -15.15 -5.27
N CYS A 119 1.50 -13.96 -4.70
CA CYS A 119 1.02 -13.88 -3.34
C CYS A 119 -0.35 -13.20 -3.25
N ILE A 120 -1.20 -13.67 -2.32
CA ILE A 120 -2.41 -12.97 -1.84
C ILE A 120 -2.26 -12.55 -0.37
N THR A 121 -2.54 -11.28 -0.04
CA THR A 121 -2.42 -10.78 1.34
C THR A 121 -3.55 -9.83 1.66
N THR A 122 -4.26 -10.14 2.73
CA THR A 122 -5.28 -9.28 3.32
C THR A 122 -4.85 -8.93 4.74
N LEU A 123 -4.71 -7.64 5.01
CA LEU A 123 -4.38 -7.12 6.34
C LEU A 123 -5.44 -6.12 6.78
N GLN A 124 -6.11 -6.42 7.89
CA GLN A 124 -7.03 -5.51 8.57
C GLN A 124 -6.50 -5.21 9.97
N ARG A 125 -6.37 -3.93 10.29
CA ARG A 125 -5.79 -3.47 11.56
C ARG A 125 -6.61 -2.37 12.21
N GLY A 126 -6.72 -2.46 13.54
CA GLY A 126 -7.13 -1.37 14.42
C GLY A 126 -6.05 -0.28 14.57
N SER A 127 -6.18 0.51 15.62
CA SER A 127 -5.28 1.65 15.92
C SER A 127 -3.94 1.19 16.49
N GLU A 128 -2.90 2.02 16.37
CA GLU A 128 -1.63 1.87 17.08
C GLU A 128 -0.91 0.52 16.85
N CYS A 129 -0.71 0.16 15.59
CA CYS A 129 -0.06 -1.11 15.27
C CYS A 129 1.24 -0.94 14.48
N ILE A 130 2.15 -1.89 14.62
CA ILE A 130 3.35 -2.07 13.81
C ILE A 130 3.32 -3.47 13.21
N THR A 131 3.45 -3.57 11.88
CA THR A 131 3.44 -4.88 11.21
C THR A 131 4.52 -4.95 10.16
N THR A 132 5.36 -5.98 10.27
CA THR A 132 6.35 -6.33 9.26
C THR A 132 6.04 -7.73 8.75
N LEU A 133 5.79 -7.83 7.44
CA LEU A 133 5.48 -9.09 6.79
C LEU A 133 6.40 -9.30 5.60
N GLN A 134 7.20 -10.36 5.64
CA GLN A 134 8.07 -10.79 4.55
C GLN A 134 7.62 -12.15 4.04
N ARG A 135 7.32 -12.26 2.74
CA ARG A 135 6.83 -13.48 2.08
C ARG A 135 7.75 -13.89 0.93
N GLY A 136 8.01 -15.20 0.83
CA GLY A 136 8.50 -15.86 -0.38
C GLY A 136 7.39 -16.03 -1.42
N SER A 137 7.55 -16.99 -2.33
CA SER A 137 6.59 -17.25 -3.43
C SER A 137 5.34 -18.02 -2.97
N GLU A 138 4.22 -17.86 -3.67
CA GLU A 138 3.02 -18.71 -3.51
C GLU A 138 2.41 -18.70 -2.09
N CYS A 139 2.18 -17.51 -1.54
CA CYS A 139 1.65 -17.36 -0.19
C CYS A 139 0.29 -16.65 -0.14
N ILE A 140 -0.64 -17.22 0.61
CA ILE A 140 -1.92 -16.61 1.02
C ILE A 140 -1.83 -16.26 2.51
N THR A 141 -2.02 -14.98 2.84
CA THR A 141 -1.98 -14.52 4.24
C THR A 141 -3.16 -13.62 4.55
N THR A 142 -3.92 -13.97 5.58
CA THR A 142 -4.95 -13.12 6.16
C THR A 142 -4.58 -12.80 7.60
N LEU A 143 -4.44 -11.52 7.90
CA LEU A 143 -4.10 -11.04 9.23
C LEU A 143 -5.15 -10.02 9.67
N GLN A 144 -5.82 -10.29 10.78
CA GLN A 144 -6.75 -9.37 11.43
C GLN A 144 -6.26 -9.07 12.85
N ARG A 145 -6.19 -7.78 13.18
CA ARG A 145 -5.67 -7.30 14.46
C ARG A 145 -6.53 -6.19 15.05
N GLY A 146 -6.73 -6.29 16.37
CA GLY A 146 -7.26 -5.20 17.20
C GLY A 146 -6.22 -4.09 17.44
N SER A 147 -6.48 -3.24 18.42
CA SER A 147 -5.59 -2.13 18.80
C SER A 147 -4.30 -2.60 19.46
N GLU A 148 -3.26 -1.76 19.39
CA GLU A 148 -1.99 -1.92 20.11
C GLU A 148 -1.30 -3.26 19.84
N CYS A 149 -0.66 -3.35 18.68
CA CYS A 149 -0.10 -4.61 18.22
C CYS A 149 1.23 -4.49 17.48
N ILE A 150 2.23 -5.28 17.88
CA ILE A 150 3.43 -5.51 17.07
C ILE A 150 3.33 -6.92 16.46
N THR A 151 3.59 -7.04 15.15
CA THR A 151 3.58 -8.34 14.49
C THR A 151 4.68 -8.40 13.45
N THR A 152 5.56 -9.38 13.60
CA THR A 152 6.52 -9.77 12.57
C THR A 152 6.17 -11.17 12.09
N LEU A 153 6.06 -11.35 10.78
CA LEU A 153 5.82 -12.65 10.18
C LEU A 153 6.75 -12.83 8.98
N GLN A 154 7.54 -13.90 8.99
CA GLN A 154 8.39 -14.32 7.89
C GLN A 154 8.00 -15.74 7.45
N ARG A 155 7.86 -15.96 6.15
CA ARG A 155 7.55 -17.26 5.55
C ARG A 155 8.27 -17.36 4.23
N GLY A 156 8.74 -18.56 3.93
CA GLY A 156 9.28 -18.94 2.63
C GLY A 156 8.15 -19.26 1.65
N SER A 157 8.43 -20.19 0.74
CA SER A 157 7.52 -20.63 -0.32
C SER A 157 6.30 -21.38 0.21
N GLU A 158 5.20 -21.37 -0.54
CA GLU A 158 3.99 -22.19 -0.35
C GLU A 158 3.40 -22.14 1.05
N CYS A 159 2.59 -21.12 1.33
CA CYS A 159 2.05 -20.95 2.68
C CYS A 159 0.63 -20.39 2.72
N ILE A 160 -0.23 -20.99 3.53
CA ILE A 160 -1.50 -20.40 3.93
C ILE A 160 -1.41 -20.04 5.41
N THR A 161 -1.60 -18.77 5.75
CA THR A 161 -1.60 -18.31 7.13
C THR A 161 -2.83 -17.44 7.39
N THR A 162 -3.65 -17.85 8.35
CA THR A 162 -4.71 -17.01 8.91
C THR A 162 -4.38 -16.74 10.36
N LEU A 163 -4.40 -15.47 10.74
CA LEU A 163 -4.06 -15.07 12.08
C LEU A 163 -5.00 -13.94 12.52
N GLN A 164 -5.78 -14.20 13.56
CA GLN A 164 -6.70 -13.26 14.17
C GLN A 164 -6.29 -13.07 15.62
N ARG A 165 -6.12 -11.84 16.07
CA ARG A 165 -5.90 -11.52 17.48
C ARG A 165 -6.70 -10.27 17.83
N GLY A 166 -7.32 -10.30 19.01
CA GLY A 166 -8.04 -9.18 19.61
C GLY A 166 -7.09 -8.12 20.16
N SER A 167 -7.66 -7.15 20.88
CA SER A 167 -6.94 -6.06 21.53
C SER A 167 -5.88 -6.57 22.50
N GLU A 168 -4.69 -5.99 22.38
CA GLU A 168 -3.41 -6.27 23.07
C GLU A 168 -2.61 -7.46 22.52
N CYS A 169 -1.58 -7.14 21.74
CA CYS A 169 -0.52 -8.06 21.35
C CYS A 169 0.84 -7.37 21.47
N MET A 170 1.59 -7.67 22.53
CA MET A 170 3.02 -7.31 22.60
C MET A 170 3.82 -7.98 21.49
#